data_AF-A0A559KRT9-F1
#
_entry.id   AF-A0A559KRT9-F1
#
_cell.length_a   1.000
_cell.length_b   1.000
_cell.length_c   1.000
_cell.angle_alpha   90.00
_cell.angle_beta   90.00
_cell.angle_gamma   90.00
#
_symmetry.space_group_name_H-M   'P 1'
#
loop_
_entity.id
_entity.type
_entity.pdbx_description
1 polymer ?
#
loop_
_entity_poly.entity_id
_entity_poly.type
_entity_poly.pdbx_seq_one_letter_code
_entity_poly.pdbx_strand_id
1 'polypeptide(L)'
;MPEALTGLVKTYQQRRDGIGKPGVAWKWELDELQNVFKCSIDEALKSRPVWVFVDALDESGAENAKLVIRHFKDVLQGPSSRSQLHICFSCRHYPVQDWESGFEVHTEQENKQDIVTYTRTQLSGYKNPALSPLPDIIAQSSKGLFIWARLLVNQILDLDLEGNPNSAMEMISKSMDRLPQDLDAMYGRIFQKVTKTPASIKLMQLISCTERPLHLHELRWAMVIDADLPHESLENFKKSSEYTEDDNLMERRVKTLSNGLVEVISSSAARTVQFIHQSVKDFFSTQFSETILLERRRYIGQFSEGT
;
A
#
# COMPACT_ATOMS: atom_id res chain seq x y z
N MET A 1 -13.76 -27.53 9.20
CA MET A 1 -13.84 -26.20 9.83
C MET A 1 -15.10 -26.01 10.67
N PRO A 2 -16.33 -26.33 10.21
CA PRO A 2 -17.53 -26.08 11.02
C PRO A 2 -17.49 -26.77 12.39
N GLU A 3 -17.09 -28.05 12.42
CA GLU A 3 -17.04 -28.83 13.67
C GLU A 3 -15.99 -28.31 14.66
N ALA A 4 -14.80 -27.94 14.17
CA ALA A 4 -13.69 -27.43 14.98
C ALA A 4 -14.02 -26.11 15.71
N LEU A 5 -14.93 -25.29 15.16
CA LEU A 5 -15.33 -24.00 15.72
C LEU A 5 -16.66 -24.05 16.48
N THR A 6 -17.31 -25.21 16.57
CA THR A 6 -18.64 -25.36 17.18
C THR A 6 -18.69 -24.83 18.61
N GLY A 7 -17.62 -25.07 19.39
CA GLY A 7 -17.50 -24.58 20.75
C GLY A 7 -17.52 -23.05 20.82
N LEU A 8 -16.72 -22.37 19.99
CA LEU A 8 -16.67 -20.91 19.91
C LEU A 8 -18.04 -20.32 19.52
N VAL A 9 -18.67 -20.87 18.48
CA VAL A 9 -19.96 -20.40 17.98
C VAL A 9 -21.04 -20.56 19.04
N LYS A 10 -21.06 -21.70 19.75
CA LYS A 10 -22.01 -21.95 20.83
C LYS A 10 -21.82 -20.96 21.99
N THR A 11 -20.58 -20.75 22.45
CA THR A 11 -20.28 -19.79 23.52
C THR A 11 -20.68 -18.37 23.12
N TYR A 12 -20.39 -17.97 21.88
CA TYR A 12 -20.80 -16.68 21.35
C TYR A 12 -22.33 -16.51 21.36
N GLN A 13 -23.07 -17.49 20.86
CA GLN A 13 -24.55 -17.46 20.82
C GLN A 13 -25.14 -17.37 22.22
N GLN A 14 -24.66 -18.21 23.15
CA GLN A 14 -25.12 -18.20 24.54
C GLN A 14 -24.92 -16.84 25.22
N ARG A 15 -23.74 -16.22 25.06
CA ARG A 15 -23.49 -14.90 25.64
C ARG A 15 -24.28 -13.80 24.95
N ARG A 16 -24.45 -13.88 23.63
CA ARG A 16 -25.27 -12.92 22.89
C ARG A 16 -26.72 -12.94 23.34
N ASP A 17 -27.27 -14.14 23.53
CA ASP A 17 -28.69 -14.32 23.85
C ASP A 17 -28.96 -14.14 25.36
N GLY A 18 -27.98 -14.43 26.23
CA GLY A 18 -28.13 -14.32 27.69
C GLY A 18 -27.59 -13.03 28.34
N ILE A 19 -26.52 -12.43 27.80
CA ILE A 19 -25.87 -11.23 28.38
C ILE A 19 -26.16 -9.99 27.52
N GLY A 20 -26.12 -10.14 26.19
CA GLY A 20 -26.42 -9.06 25.25
C GLY A 20 -25.35 -8.88 24.19
N LYS A 21 -25.29 -7.68 23.58
CA LYS A 21 -24.44 -7.43 22.40
C LYS A 21 -22.93 -7.45 22.77
N PRO A 22 -22.08 -8.16 22.00
CA PRO A 22 -20.64 -8.16 22.20
C PRO A 22 -20.05 -6.75 21.99
N GLY A 23 -18.99 -6.42 22.73
CA GLY A 23 -18.33 -5.12 22.72
C GLY A 23 -19.03 -4.05 23.58
N VAL A 24 -20.29 -4.30 23.98
CA VAL A 24 -21.07 -3.41 24.86
C VAL A 24 -21.35 -4.08 26.20
N ALA A 25 -22.07 -5.21 26.17
CA ALA A 25 -22.49 -5.92 27.39
C ALA A 25 -21.40 -6.88 27.91
N TRP A 26 -20.53 -7.35 27.03
CA TRP A 26 -19.43 -8.25 27.38
C TRP A 26 -18.33 -8.17 26.32
N LYS A 27 -17.13 -8.61 26.69
CA LYS A 27 -15.95 -8.70 25.83
C LYS A 27 -15.32 -10.07 26.01
N TRP A 28 -14.54 -10.50 25.03
CA TRP A 28 -13.74 -11.71 25.17
C TRP A 28 -12.49 -11.40 25.96
N GLU A 29 -12.15 -12.28 26.90
CA GLU A 29 -10.83 -12.27 27.54
C GLU A 29 -9.81 -12.90 26.60
N LEU A 30 -8.58 -12.38 26.61
CA LEU A 30 -7.53 -12.85 25.70
C LEU A 30 -7.22 -14.33 25.91
N ASP A 31 -7.03 -14.75 27.16
CA ASP A 31 -6.73 -16.14 27.51
C ASP A 31 -7.85 -17.09 27.08
N GLU A 32 -9.11 -16.62 27.12
CA GLU A 32 -10.25 -17.40 26.64
C GLU A 32 -10.13 -17.64 25.12
N LEU A 33 -9.87 -16.59 24.34
CA LEU A 33 -9.72 -16.72 22.89
C LEU A 33 -8.52 -17.57 22.51
N GLN A 34 -7.40 -17.42 23.21
CA GLN A 34 -6.20 -18.22 23.02
C GLN A 34 -6.46 -19.71 23.26
N ASN A 35 -7.17 -20.04 24.35
CA ASN A 35 -7.55 -21.42 24.65
C ASN A 35 -8.51 -21.99 23.61
N VAL A 36 -9.53 -21.22 23.21
CA VAL A 36 -10.47 -21.65 22.18
C VAL A 36 -9.77 -21.87 20.85
N PHE A 37 -8.84 -20.99 20.47
CA PHE A 37 -8.02 -21.14 19.27
C PHE A 37 -7.20 -22.43 19.33
N LYS A 38 -6.48 -22.68 20.44
CA LYS A 38 -5.66 -23.88 20.62
C LYS A 38 -6.49 -25.17 20.46
N CYS A 39 -7.65 -25.25 21.12
CA CYS A 39 -8.57 -26.38 21.02
C CYS A 39 -9.14 -26.57 19.60
N SER A 40 -9.48 -25.45 18.93
CA SER A 40 -10.00 -25.49 17.56
C SER A 40 -8.97 -26.04 16.57
N ILE A 41 -7.70 -25.65 16.76
CA ILE A 41 -6.59 -26.19 15.96
C ILE A 41 -6.41 -27.68 16.23
N ASP A 42 -6.42 -28.12 17.50
CA ASP A 42 -6.30 -29.55 17.84
C ASP A 42 -7.41 -30.39 17.21
N GLU A 43 -8.65 -29.89 17.23
CA GLU A 43 -9.77 -30.58 16.59
C GLU A 43 -9.63 -30.65 15.07
N ALA A 44 -9.23 -29.54 14.43
CA ALA A 44 -9.02 -29.50 12.99
C ALA A 44 -7.93 -30.49 12.54
N LEU A 45 -6.82 -30.56 13.30
CA LEU A 45 -5.67 -31.42 13.03
C LEU A 45 -6.00 -32.92 13.10
N LYS A 46 -7.07 -33.34 13.78
CA LYS A 46 -7.52 -34.75 13.76
C LYS A 46 -7.92 -35.23 12.37
N SER A 47 -8.33 -34.32 11.49
CA SER A 47 -8.88 -34.65 10.17
C SER A 47 -8.02 -34.18 9.00
N ARG A 48 -7.16 -33.18 9.19
CA ARG A 48 -6.40 -32.54 8.11
C ARG A 48 -5.24 -31.68 8.62
N PRO A 49 -4.19 -31.48 7.81
CA PRO A 49 -3.20 -30.44 8.05
C PRO A 49 -3.82 -29.03 8.08
N VAL A 50 -3.22 -28.12 8.84
CA VAL A 50 -3.69 -26.74 9.01
C VAL A 50 -2.56 -25.77 8.69
N TRP A 51 -2.88 -24.77 7.88
CA TRP A 51 -2.01 -23.63 7.60
C TRP A 51 -2.63 -22.37 8.17
N VAL A 52 -1.86 -21.61 8.94
CA VAL A 52 -2.25 -20.32 9.49
C VAL A 52 -1.35 -19.25 8.87
N PHE A 53 -1.98 -18.32 8.16
CA PHE A 53 -1.29 -17.14 7.62
C PHE A 53 -1.69 -15.93 8.45
N VAL A 54 -0.68 -15.28 9.04
CA VAL A 54 -0.84 -14.04 9.79
C VAL A 54 -0.18 -12.94 8.98
N ASP A 55 -1.01 -12.13 8.35
CA ASP A 55 -0.55 -11.06 7.45
C ASP A 55 -0.29 -9.76 8.23
N ALA A 56 0.75 -9.03 7.82
CA ALA A 56 1.10 -7.70 8.34
C ALA A 56 1.25 -7.63 9.87
N LEU A 57 2.02 -8.56 10.45
CA LEU A 57 2.21 -8.66 11.91
C LEU A 57 2.74 -7.35 12.53
N ASP A 58 3.53 -6.58 11.79
CA ASP A 58 4.12 -5.31 12.21
C ASP A 58 3.08 -4.22 12.53
N GLU A 59 1.90 -4.26 11.90
CA GLU A 59 0.80 -3.31 12.14
C GLU A 59 0.22 -3.45 13.57
N SER A 60 0.51 -4.55 14.27
CA SER A 60 0.09 -4.75 15.67
C SER A 60 0.99 -4.03 16.69
N GLY A 61 2.16 -3.54 16.27
CA GLY A 61 3.18 -2.97 17.14
C GLY A 61 4.04 -4.01 17.86
N ALA A 62 5.17 -3.57 18.42
CA ALA A 62 6.29 -4.49 18.71
C ALA A 62 6.00 -5.48 19.81
N GLU A 63 5.37 -5.01 20.87
CA GLU A 63 5.05 -5.85 22.02
C GLU A 63 3.95 -6.84 21.68
N ASN A 64 2.93 -6.43 20.92
CA ASN A 64 1.88 -7.34 20.47
C ASN A 64 2.41 -8.39 19.50
N ALA A 65 3.24 -8.01 18.53
CA ALA A 65 3.87 -8.95 17.60
C ALA A 65 4.65 -10.05 18.34
N LYS A 66 5.45 -9.68 19.35
CA LYS A 66 6.16 -10.64 20.21
C LYS A 66 5.21 -11.56 20.97
N LEU A 67 4.11 -11.03 21.52
CA LEU A 67 3.12 -11.82 22.24
C LEU A 67 2.41 -12.82 21.31
N VAL A 68 2.05 -12.39 20.10
CA VAL A 68 1.45 -13.23 19.07
C VAL A 68 2.39 -14.37 18.70
N ILE A 69 3.66 -14.06 18.40
CA ILE A 69 4.68 -15.08 18.08
C ILE A 69 4.84 -16.07 19.23
N ARG A 70 4.96 -15.59 20.48
CA ARG A 70 5.08 -16.46 21.66
C ARG A 70 3.89 -17.39 21.83
N HIS A 71 2.68 -16.87 21.66
CA HIS A 71 1.47 -17.68 21.71
C HIS A 71 1.47 -18.76 20.63
N PHE A 72 1.80 -18.41 19.39
CA PHE A 72 1.88 -19.40 18.29
C PHE A 72 3.00 -20.43 18.49
N LYS A 73 4.13 -20.05 19.11
CA LYS A 73 5.18 -21.01 19.53
C LYS A 73 4.63 -22.01 20.57
N ASP A 74 3.88 -21.56 21.58
CA ASP A 74 3.23 -22.47 22.54
C ASP A 74 2.21 -23.40 21.85
N VAL A 75 1.45 -22.86 20.90
CA VAL A 75 0.50 -23.62 20.08
C VAL A 75 1.22 -24.70 19.26
N LEU A 76 2.47 -24.50 18.84
CA LEU A 76 3.27 -25.52 18.15
C LEU A 76 3.80 -26.63 19.07
N GLN A 77 4.05 -26.35 20.36
CA GLN A 77 4.64 -27.31 21.33
C GLN A 77 3.66 -28.40 21.84
N GLY A 78 2.56 -28.65 21.12
CA GLY A 78 1.50 -29.57 21.54
C GLY A 78 1.70 -31.04 21.12
N PRO A 79 0.61 -31.83 21.01
CA PRO A 79 0.66 -33.26 20.70
C PRO A 79 1.26 -33.56 19.32
N SER A 80 1.60 -34.82 19.03
CA SER A 80 2.28 -35.23 17.79
C SER A 80 1.58 -34.79 16.48
N SER A 81 0.25 -34.57 16.51
CA SER A 81 -0.53 -34.02 15.40
C SER A 81 -0.12 -32.59 15.01
N ARG A 82 0.57 -31.84 15.88
CA ARG A 82 1.10 -30.49 15.61
C ARG A 82 2.19 -30.47 14.55
N SER A 83 2.74 -31.63 14.17
CA SER A 83 3.62 -31.76 13.00
C SER A 83 2.93 -31.38 11.68
N GLN A 84 1.59 -31.39 11.64
CA GLN A 84 0.79 -31.00 10.47
C GLN A 84 0.25 -29.56 10.57
N LEU A 85 0.69 -28.79 11.57
CA LEU A 85 0.39 -27.37 11.73
C LEU A 85 1.53 -26.54 11.17
N HIS A 86 1.22 -25.69 10.21
CA HIS A 86 2.16 -24.76 9.61
C HIS A 86 1.68 -23.33 9.86
N ILE A 87 2.59 -22.46 10.29
CA ILE A 87 2.28 -21.06 10.59
C ILE A 87 3.26 -20.20 9.81
N CYS A 88 2.72 -19.26 9.05
CA CYS A 88 3.48 -18.30 8.28
C CYS A 88 3.08 -16.89 8.71
N PHE A 89 4.07 -16.09 9.06
CA PHE A 89 3.91 -14.68 9.37
C PHE A 89 4.48 -13.87 8.21
N SER A 90 3.77 -12.84 7.78
CA SER A 90 4.36 -11.77 6.95
C SER A 90 4.50 -10.51 7.81
N CYS A 91 5.61 -9.80 7.62
CA CYS A 91 5.82 -8.48 8.20
C CYS A 91 6.86 -7.71 7.39
N ARG A 92 6.87 -6.38 7.54
CA ARG A 92 8.03 -5.56 7.14
C ARG A 92 9.25 -5.93 8.00
N HIS A 93 10.43 -5.41 7.66
CA HIS A 93 11.62 -5.55 8.50
C HIS A 93 11.31 -5.10 9.93
N TYR A 94 11.18 -6.07 10.83
CA TYR A 94 10.74 -5.85 12.18
C TYR A 94 11.83 -6.30 13.13
N PRO A 95 12.27 -5.46 14.09
CA PRO A 95 13.29 -5.85 15.05
C PRO A 95 12.68 -6.78 16.11
N VAL A 96 12.31 -8.00 15.72
CA VAL A 96 12.04 -9.08 16.67
C VAL A 96 13.34 -9.85 16.85
N GLN A 97 13.96 -9.66 18.01
CA GLN A 97 15.28 -10.20 18.34
C GLN A 97 15.29 -11.73 18.58
N ASP A 98 14.16 -12.42 18.40
CA ASP A 98 13.95 -13.79 18.90
C ASP A 98 13.14 -14.67 17.90
N TRP A 99 13.59 -14.67 16.64
CA TRP A 99 13.11 -15.59 15.59
C TRP A 99 13.78 -16.98 15.66
N GLU A 100 14.49 -17.33 16.75
CA GLU A 100 15.49 -18.43 16.87
C GLU A 100 15.07 -19.85 16.43
N SER A 101 13.85 -20.08 15.94
CA SER A 101 13.33 -21.38 15.52
C SER A 101 12.55 -21.39 14.18
N GLY A 102 12.47 -20.26 13.46
CA GLY A 102 11.70 -20.15 12.22
C GLY A 102 12.55 -20.21 10.94
N PHE A 103 11.93 -20.63 9.82
CA PHE A 103 12.47 -20.39 8.48
C PHE A 103 12.04 -19.00 8.02
N GLU A 104 12.99 -18.13 7.71
CA GLU A 104 12.76 -16.75 7.27
C GLU A 104 13.01 -16.62 5.77
N VAL A 105 12.12 -15.90 5.09
CA VAL A 105 12.26 -15.58 3.67
C VAL A 105 12.25 -14.07 3.51
N HIS A 106 13.38 -13.53 3.08
CA HIS A 106 13.52 -12.13 2.72
C HIS A 106 13.09 -11.95 1.25
N THR A 107 11.85 -11.51 1.04
CA THR A 107 11.26 -11.41 -0.32
C THR A 107 12.09 -10.54 -1.27
N GLU A 108 12.76 -9.50 -0.76
CA GLU A 108 13.63 -8.61 -1.50
C GLU A 108 14.97 -9.25 -1.91
N GLN A 109 15.38 -10.35 -1.26
CA GLN A 109 16.59 -11.09 -1.63
C GLN A 109 16.29 -12.15 -2.71
N GLU A 110 15.04 -12.60 -2.79
CA GLU A 110 14.62 -13.73 -3.65
C GLU A 110 13.90 -13.30 -4.94
N ASN A 111 13.67 -12.01 -5.18
CA ASN A 111 12.86 -11.53 -6.31
C ASN A 111 13.65 -10.92 -7.49
N LYS A 112 14.99 -11.01 -7.47
CA LYS A 112 15.84 -10.37 -8.50
C LYS A 112 15.45 -10.78 -9.91
N GLN A 113 15.22 -12.09 -10.14
CA GLN A 113 14.86 -12.61 -11.46
C GLN A 113 13.47 -12.15 -11.91
N ASP A 114 12.55 -11.94 -10.98
CA ASP A 114 11.22 -11.42 -11.26
C ASP A 114 11.29 -9.97 -11.72
N ILE A 115 12.12 -9.14 -11.07
CA ILE A 115 12.34 -7.75 -11.47
C ILE A 115 12.98 -7.67 -12.87
N VAL A 116 13.97 -8.52 -13.17
CA VAL A 116 14.56 -8.62 -14.52
C VAL A 116 13.49 -8.97 -15.55
N THR A 117 12.69 -10.00 -15.26
CA THR A 117 11.64 -10.49 -16.15
C THR A 117 10.57 -9.42 -16.40
N TYR A 118 10.10 -8.76 -15.33
CA TYR A 118 9.16 -7.65 -15.40
C TYR A 118 9.71 -6.52 -16.26
N THR A 119 10.92 -6.06 -15.97
CA THR A 119 11.54 -4.92 -16.67
C THR A 119 11.73 -5.23 -18.15
N ARG A 120 12.23 -6.44 -18.48
CA ARG A 120 12.38 -6.90 -19.86
C ARG A 120 11.05 -6.95 -20.59
N THR A 121 9.99 -7.40 -19.93
CA THR A 121 8.65 -7.50 -20.52
C THR A 121 8.09 -6.12 -20.82
N GLN A 122 8.15 -5.19 -19.85
CA GLN A 122 7.65 -3.83 -20.01
C GLN A 122 8.43 -3.04 -21.07
N LEU A 123 9.73 -3.29 -21.19
CA LEU A 123 10.61 -2.61 -22.16
C LEU A 123 10.79 -3.38 -23.47
N SER A 124 10.01 -4.45 -23.71
CA SER A 124 10.14 -5.28 -24.92
C SER A 124 9.88 -4.54 -26.23
N GLY A 125 9.14 -3.42 -26.18
CA GLY A 125 8.92 -2.53 -27.32
C GLY A 125 10.17 -1.77 -27.77
N TYR A 126 11.19 -1.66 -26.91
CA TYR A 126 12.43 -0.94 -27.22
C TYR A 126 13.44 -1.86 -27.91
N LYS A 127 13.56 -1.73 -29.24
CA LYS A 127 14.54 -2.50 -30.04
C LYS A 127 15.95 -1.89 -30.04
N ASN A 128 16.33 -1.18 -28.98
CA ASN A 128 17.66 -0.56 -28.89
C ASN A 128 18.64 -1.50 -28.14
N PRO A 129 19.71 -2.01 -28.80
CA PRO A 129 20.71 -2.85 -28.16
C PRO A 129 21.36 -2.23 -26.93
N ALA A 130 21.43 -0.91 -26.84
CA ALA A 130 21.98 -0.19 -25.68
C ALA A 130 21.12 -0.33 -24.41
N LEU A 131 19.87 -0.80 -24.52
CA LEU A 131 18.96 -1.06 -23.40
C LEU A 131 18.99 -2.52 -22.93
N SER A 132 19.77 -3.37 -23.60
CA SER A 132 19.93 -4.78 -23.19
C SER A 132 20.42 -4.99 -21.75
N PRO A 133 21.33 -4.18 -21.16
CA PRO A 133 21.74 -4.38 -19.77
C PRO A 133 20.76 -3.78 -18.75
N LEU A 134 19.81 -2.95 -19.20
CA LEU A 134 18.95 -2.14 -18.33
C LEU A 134 18.11 -2.97 -17.35
N PRO A 135 17.51 -4.12 -17.73
CA PRO A 135 16.80 -4.97 -16.78
C PRO A 135 17.66 -5.41 -15.60
N ASP A 136 18.92 -5.78 -15.85
CA ASP A 136 19.84 -6.23 -14.80
C ASP A 136 20.29 -5.07 -13.89
N ILE A 137 20.50 -3.89 -14.48
CA ILE A 137 20.82 -2.66 -13.73
C ILE A 137 19.65 -2.28 -12.82
N ILE A 138 18.42 -2.24 -13.34
CA ILE A 138 17.22 -1.90 -12.57
C ILE A 138 17.02 -2.91 -11.43
N ALA A 139 17.18 -4.21 -11.71
CA ALA A 139 17.10 -5.24 -10.68
C ALA A 139 18.15 -5.02 -9.59
N GLN A 140 19.39 -4.73 -9.95
CA GLN A 140 20.46 -4.48 -8.99
C GLN A 140 20.23 -3.20 -8.17
N SER A 141 19.81 -2.11 -8.80
CA SER A 141 19.56 -0.82 -8.15
C SER A 141 18.33 -0.83 -7.26
N SER A 142 17.33 -1.65 -7.59
CA SER A 142 16.10 -1.75 -6.79
C SER A 142 16.31 -2.31 -5.38
N LYS A 143 17.42 -3.01 -5.14
CA LYS A 143 17.67 -3.76 -3.89
C LYS A 143 16.48 -4.64 -3.49
N GLY A 144 15.81 -5.22 -4.50
CA GLY A 144 14.64 -6.07 -4.33
C GLY A 144 13.32 -5.33 -4.09
N LEU A 145 13.30 -4.00 -4.07
CA LEU A 145 12.07 -3.22 -3.95
C LEU A 145 11.35 -3.17 -5.30
N PHE A 146 10.42 -4.09 -5.51
CA PHE A 146 9.68 -4.21 -6.78
C PHE A 146 8.96 -2.91 -7.17
N ILE A 147 8.41 -2.20 -6.18
CA ILE A 147 7.73 -0.92 -6.38
C ILE A 147 8.67 0.16 -6.95
N TRP A 148 9.94 0.14 -6.53
CA TRP A 148 10.97 1.04 -7.07
C TRP A 148 11.21 0.76 -8.55
N ALA A 149 11.35 -0.53 -8.91
CA ALA A 149 11.53 -0.95 -10.30
C ALA A 149 10.31 -0.58 -11.17
N ARG A 150 9.09 -0.83 -10.67
CA ARG A 150 7.83 -0.44 -11.33
C ARG A 150 7.79 1.07 -11.63
N LEU A 151 8.11 1.89 -10.64
CA LEU A 151 8.09 3.35 -10.78
C LEU A 151 9.14 3.86 -11.76
N LEU A 152 10.34 3.31 -11.73
CA LEU A 152 11.40 3.72 -12.65
C LEU A 152 11.06 3.33 -14.09
N VAL A 153 10.56 2.11 -14.31
CA VAL A 153 10.10 1.67 -15.64
C VAL A 153 9.00 2.58 -16.16
N ASN A 154 8.02 2.94 -15.34
CA ASN A 154 6.97 3.89 -15.75
C ASN A 154 7.53 5.26 -16.17
N GLN A 155 8.50 5.80 -15.43
CA GLN A 155 9.13 7.06 -15.81
C GLN A 155 9.87 6.98 -17.15
N ILE A 156 10.52 5.86 -17.44
CA ILE A 156 11.18 5.62 -18.72
C ILE A 156 10.15 5.60 -19.85
N LEU A 157 9.04 4.88 -19.67
CA LEU A 157 7.95 4.80 -20.64
C LEU A 157 7.30 6.17 -20.90
N ASP A 158 7.08 6.96 -19.85
CA ASP A 158 6.44 8.27 -19.99
C ASP A 158 7.31 9.26 -20.81
N LEU A 159 8.64 9.26 -20.61
CA LEU A 159 9.57 10.13 -21.37
C LEU A 159 9.63 9.80 -22.86
N ASP A 160 9.48 8.53 -23.19
CA ASP A 160 9.45 8.08 -24.58
C ASP A 160 8.15 8.51 -25.28
N LEU A 161 7.01 8.38 -24.58
CA LEU A 161 5.71 8.86 -25.06
C LEU A 161 5.67 10.38 -25.29
N GLU A 162 6.45 11.15 -24.53
CA GLU A 162 6.61 12.60 -24.72
C GLU A 162 7.45 12.96 -25.98
N GLY A 163 7.88 11.96 -26.76
CA GLY A 163 8.64 12.18 -28.00
C GLY A 163 10.09 12.58 -27.74
N ASN A 164 10.63 12.26 -26.56
CA ASN A 164 12.01 12.54 -26.19
C ASN A 164 12.84 11.26 -25.96
N PRO A 165 12.97 10.39 -26.98
CA PRO A 165 13.69 9.11 -26.85
C PRO A 165 15.18 9.30 -26.54
N ASN A 166 15.78 10.41 -27.00
CA ASN A 166 17.14 10.79 -26.64
C ASN A 166 17.24 11.14 -25.14
N SER A 167 16.21 11.74 -24.53
CA SER A 167 16.18 12.00 -23.09
C SER A 167 15.97 10.74 -22.25
N ALA A 168 15.18 9.76 -22.72
CA ALA A 168 15.11 8.46 -22.04
C ALA A 168 16.49 7.76 -22.03
N MET A 169 17.18 7.75 -23.18
CA MET A 169 18.54 7.20 -23.31
C MET A 169 19.59 8.00 -22.53
N GLU A 170 19.49 9.32 -22.52
CA GLU A 170 20.38 10.20 -21.76
C GLU A 170 20.10 10.12 -20.27
N MET A 171 18.84 9.91 -19.86
CA MET A 171 18.49 9.61 -18.48
C MET A 171 19.09 8.25 -18.08
N ILE A 172 18.92 7.20 -18.87
CA ILE A 172 19.48 5.89 -18.53
C ILE A 172 21.03 5.92 -18.48
N SER A 173 21.69 6.60 -19.43
CA SER A 173 23.15 6.65 -19.52
C SER A 173 23.83 7.65 -18.57
N LYS A 174 23.27 8.85 -18.37
CA LYS A 174 23.80 9.87 -17.43
C LYS A 174 23.27 9.74 -16.01
N SER A 175 22.21 8.95 -15.80
CA SER A 175 21.53 8.84 -14.50
C SER A 175 21.76 7.52 -13.80
N MET A 176 22.62 6.60 -14.26
CA MET A 176 23.05 5.48 -13.39
C MET A 176 23.51 5.99 -12.01
N ASP A 177 24.25 7.11 -12.00
CA ASP A 177 24.70 7.78 -10.78
C ASP A 177 23.63 8.67 -10.11
N ARG A 178 22.51 8.95 -10.80
CA ARG A 178 21.39 9.79 -10.32
C ARG A 178 20.09 8.99 -10.10
N LEU A 179 20.14 7.67 -10.26
CA LEU A 179 19.03 6.80 -9.95
C LEU A 179 18.76 6.95 -8.46
N PRO A 180 17.49 7.08 -8.05
CA PRO A 180 17.18 7.16 -6.63
C PRO A 180 17.72 5.93 -5.91
N GLN A 181 18.59 6.15 -4.92
CA GLN A 181 19.34 5.09 -4.24
C GLN A 181 18.46 4.21 -3.35
N ASP A 182 17.27 4.72 -3.02
CA ASP A 182 16.24 4.08 -2.22
C ASP A 182 14.85 4.59 -2.66
N LEU A 183 13.83 4.08 -1.97
CA LEU A 183 12.44 4.37 -2.26
C LEU A 183 12.03 5.79 -1.81
N ASP A 184 12.63 6.32 -0.75
CA ASP A 184 12.33 7.68 -0.26
C ASP A 184 12.85 8.75 -1.23
N ALA A 185 14.06 8.57 -1.77
CA ALA A 185 14.58 9.41 -2.84
C ALA A 185 13.72 9.32 -4.11
N MET A 186 13.18 8.13 -4.40
CA MET A 186 12.28 7.93 -5.54
C MET A 186 10.98 8.70 -5.34
N TYR A 187 10.38 8.57 -4.17
CA TYR A 187 9.18 9.32 -3.78
C TYR A 187 9.43 10.82 -3.74
N GLY A 188 10.54 11.29 -3.16
CA GLY A 188 10.89 12.71 -3.13
C GLY A 188 11.02 13.31 -4.52
N ARG A 189 11.65 12.59 -5.46
CA ARG A 189 11.75 13.04 -6.87
C ARG A 189 10.39 13.12 -7.53
N ILE A 190 9.48 12.17 -7.28
CA ILE A 190 8.12 12.20 -7.84
C ILE A 190 7.29 13.30 -7.15
N PHE A 191 7.40 13.43 -5.83
CA PHE A 191 6.74 14.44 -5.02
C PHE A 191 7.02 15.84 -5.58
N GLN A 192 8.29 16.17 -5.85
CA GLN A 192 8.69 17.43 -6.46
C GLN A 192 8.06 17.70 -7.84
N LYS A 193 7.64 16.66 -8.59
CA LYS A 193 6.90 16.83 -9.85
C LYS A 193 5.42 17.04 -9.58
N VAL A 194 4.84 16.24 -8.68
CA VAL A 194 3.42 16.26 -8.33
C VAL A 194 3.04 17.58 -7.63
N THR A 195 3.93 18.16 -6.83
CA THR A 195 3.65 19.45 -6.15
C THR A 195 3.80 20.69 -7.03
N LYS A 196 3.99 20.54 -8.35
CA LYS A 196 4.09 21.67 -9.27
C LYS A 196 2.75 22.24 -9.71
N THR A 197 1.67 21.47 -9.61
CA THR A 197 0.35 21.91 -10.09
C THR A 197 -0.69 21.82 -8.98
N PRO A 198 -1.61 22.80 -8.88
CA PRO A 198 -2.70 22.75 -7.89
C PRO A 198 -3.56 21.48 -8.03
N ALA A 199 -3.86 21.06 -9.26
CA ALA A 199 -4.65 19.86 -9.52
C ALA A 199 -3.95 18.58 -9.00
N SER A 200 -2.64 18.45 -9.20
CA SER A 200 -1.89 17.32 -8.65
C SER A 200 -1.85 17.33 -7.13
N ILE A 201 -1.67 18.49 -6.50
CA ILE A 201 -1.70 18.63 -5.03
C ILE A 201 -3.09 18.22 -4.50
N LYS A 202 -4.15 18.74 -5.10
CA LYS A 202 -5.54 18.44 -4.74
C LYS A 202 -5.83 16.94 -4.83
N LEU A 203 -5.41 16.29 -5.92
CA LEU A 203 -5.56 14.83 -6.09
C LEU A 203 -4.90 14.07 -4.94
N MET A 204 -3.65 14.40 -4.61
CA MET A 204 -2.91 13.70 -3.57
C MET A 204 -3.51 13.93 -2.19
N GLN A 205 -3.94 15.16 -1.88
CA GLN A 205 -4.64 15.47 -0.64
C GLN A 205 -5.95 14.68 -0.49
N LEU A 206 -6.77 14.64 -1.55
CA LEU A 206 -8.03 13.90 -1.54
C LEU A 206 -7.79 12.42 -1.19
N ILE A 207 -6.81 11.77 -1.84
CA ILE A 207 -6.55 10.35 -1.63
C ILE A 207 -5.87 10.09 -0.27
N SER A 208 -5.00 10.99 0.20
CA SER A 208 -4.34 10.89 1.49
C SER A 208 -5.30 11.09 2.67
N CYS A 209 -6.28 11.98 2.53
CA CYS A 209 -7.18 12.37 3.62
C CYS A 209 -8.46 11.53 3.72
N THR A 210 -8.71 10.62 2.76
CA THR A 210 -9.91 9.77 2.79
C THR A 210 -9.71 8.53 3.65
N GLU A 211 -10.71 8.22 4.48
CA GLU A 211 -10.73 7.01 5.32
C GLU A 211 -10.86 5.72 4.50
N ARG A 212 -11.55 5.79 3.36
CA ARG A 212 -11.69 4.69 2.40
C ARG A 212 -11.22 5.10 1.01
N PRO A 213 -10.82 4.14 0.15
CA PRO A 213 -10.62 4.42 -1.27
C PRO A 213 -11.84 5.11 -1.89
N LEU A 214 -11.59 6.18 -2.65
CA LEU A 214 -12.63 6.88 -3.38
C LEU A 214 -13.04 6.08 -4.61
N HIS A 215 -14.33 6.08 -4.93
CA HIS A 215 -14.77 5.63 -6.23
C HIS A 215 -14.34 6.63 -7.31
N LEU A 216 -14.08 6.14 -8.52
CA LEU A 216 -13.64 6.99 -9.63
C LEU A 216 -14.62 8.14 -9.92
N HIS A 217 -15.93 7.87 -9.79
CA HIS A 217 -16.97 8.88 -9.98
C HIS A 217 -17.03 9.91 -8.85
N GLU A 218 -16.68 9.54 -7.62
CA GLU A 218 -16.57 10.48 -6.49
C GLU A 218 -15.39 11.41 -6.70
N LEU A 219 -14.24 10.83 -7.07
CA LEU A 219 -13.01 11.59 -7.33
C LEU A 219 -13.21 12.62 -8.44
N ARG A 220 -13.93 12.26 -9.52
CA ARG A 220 -14.27 13.17 -10.61
C ARG A 220 -14.93 14.46 -10.11
N TRP A 221 -15.91 14.33 -9.22
CA TRP A 221 -16.57 15.50 -8.63
C TRP A 221 -15.64 16.25 -7.67
N ALA A 222 -14.92 15.52 -6.80
CA ALA A 222 -14.01 16.12 -5.84
C ALA A 222 -12.89 16.95 -6.50
N MET A 223 -12.43 16.55 -7.69
CA MET A 223 -11.43 17.30 -8.45
C MET A 223 -11.98 18.65 -8.96
N VAL A 224 -13.23 18.66 -9.42
CA VAL A 224 -13.86 19.80 -10.08
C VAL A 224 -14.52 20.78 -9.10
N ILE A 225 -15.02 20.28 -7.96
CA ILE A 225 -15.61 21.12 -6.91
C ILE A 225 -14.49 21.82 -6.14
N ASP A 226 -14.55 23.14 -6.06
CA ASP A 226 -13.62 23.95 -5.29
C ASP A 226 -14.38 24.89 -4.34
N ALA A 227 -13.93 24.98 -3.09
CA ALA A 227 -14.59 25.80 -2.08
C ALA A 227 -14.45 27.30 -2.37
N ASP A 228 -13.38 27.68 -3.06
CA ASP A 228 -13.06 29.07 -3.38
C ASP A 228 -13.66 29.52 -4.71
N LEU A 229 -14.26 28.60 -5.49
CA LEU A 229 -14.89 28.91 -6.78
C LEU A 229 -16.42 28.93 -6.64
N PRO A 230 -17.07 30.10 -6.81
CA PRO A 230 -18.52 30.22 -6.73
C PRO A 230 -19.15 29.70 -8.02
N HIS A 231 -19.28 28.39 -8.16
CA HIS A 231 -20.08 27.80 -9.23
C HIS A 231 -21.52 27.58 -8.76
N GLU A 232 -22.46 28.22 -9.45
CA GLU A 232 -23.86 28.29 -9.03
C GLU A 232 -24.69 27.02 -9.32
N SER A 233 -24.16 26.05 -10.08
CA SER A 233 -24.88 24.81 -10.43
C SER A 233 -23.98 23.65 -10.88
N LEU A 234 -24.51 22.41 -10.81
CA LEU A 234 -23.85 21.20 -11.30
C LEU A 234 -23.58 21.24 -12.82
N GLU A 235 -24.44 21.89 -13.60
CA GLU A 235 -24.24 22.04 -15.04
C GLU A 235 -23.01 22.90 -15.37
N ASN A 236 -22.73 23.92 -14.55
CA ASN A 236 -21.55 24.77 -14.74
C ASN A 236 -20.27 23.98 -14.50
N PHE A 237 -20.25 23.08 -13.51
CA PHE A 237 -19.12 22.19 -13.27
C PHE A 237 -18.90 21.19 -14.41
N LYS A 238 -19.96 20.66 -15.01
CA LYS A 238 -19.84 19.74 -16.17
C LYS A 238 -19.25 20.40 -17.42
N LYS A 239 -19.37 21.71 -17.55
CA LYS A 239 -18.77 22.50 -18.65
C LYS A 239 -17.30 22.82 -18.43
N SER A 240 -16.75 22.54 -17.24
CA SER A 240 -15.32 22.72 -16.96
C SER A 240 -14.48 21.81 -17.85
N SER A 241 -13.36 22.33 -18.36
CA SER A 241 -12.35 21.53 -19.06
C SER A 241 -11.70 20.46 -18.16
N GLU A 242 -11.91 20.56 -16.85
CA GLU A 242 -11.43 19.58 -15.86
C GLU A 242 -12.40 18.41 -15.63
N TYR A 243 -13.64 18.52 -16.10
CA TYR A 243 -14.64 17.47 -15.98
C TYR A 243 -14.61 16.54 -17.20
N THR A 244 -14.75 15.24 -16.97
CA THR A 244 -14.92 14.24 -18.03
C THR A 244 -15.80 13.12 -17.53
N GLU A 245 -16.82 12.68 -18.28
CA GLU A 245 -17.62 11.50 -17.93
C GLU A 245 -16.95 10.18 -18.35
N ASP A 246 -15.88 10.25 -19.15
CA ASP A 246 -15.14 9.08 -19.60
C ASP A 246 -14.20 8.58 -18.49
N ASP A 247 -14.45 7.36 -18.02
CA ASP A 247 -13.65 6.71 -16.99
C ASP A 247 -12.20 6.46 -17.41
N ASN A 248 -11.94 6.18 -18.69
CA ASN A 248 -10.57 5.96 -19.19
C ASN A 248 -9.79 7.27 -19.24
N LEU A 249 -10.44 8.37 -19.63
CA LEU A 249 -9.81 9.70 -19.56
C LEU A 249 -9.55 10.11 -18.11
N MET A 250 -10.48 9.82 -17.19
CA MET A 250 -10.28 10.10 -15.78
C MET A 250 -9.14 9.26 -15.18
N GLU A 251 -9.06 7.98 -15.50
CA GLU A 251 -7.96 7.09 -15.09
C GLU A 251 -6.61 7.58 -15.62
N ARG A 252 -6.54 7.97 -16.89
CA ARG A 252 -5.33 8.58 -17.46
C ARG A 252 -4.97 9.88 -16.73
N ARG A 253 -5.95 10.74 -16.43
CA ARG A 253 -5.75 11.97 -15.66
C ARG A 253 -5.19 11.69 -14.27
N VAL A 254 -5.72 10.70 -13.55
CA VAL A 254 -5.20 10.27 -12.25
C VAL A 254 -3.74 9.83 -12.36
N LYS A 255 -3.42 9.00 -13.34
CA LYS A 255 -2.03 8.54 -13.58
C LYS A 255 -1.09 9.71 -13.85
N THR A 256 -1.48 10.64 -14.72
CA THR A 256 -0.69 11.84 -15.07
C THR A 256 -0.49 12.76 -13.88
N LEU A 257 -1.56 13.13 -13.16
CA LEU A 257 -1.48 14.06 -12.04
C LEU A 257 -0.65 13.50 -10.88
N SER A 258 -0.74 12.19 -10.65
CA SER A 258 -0.01 11.48 -9.60
C SER A 258 1.41 11.05 -9.99
N ASN A 259 1.82 11.23 -11.26
CA ASN A 259 3.06 10.66 -11.80
C ASN A 259 3.19 9.15 -11.52
N GLY A 260 2.08 8.42 -11.65
CA GLY A 260 2.04 6.96 -11.49
C GLY A 260 2.06 6.46 -10.05
N LEU A 261 1.92 7.34 -9.05
CA LEU A 261 1.81 6.96 -7.64
C LEU A 261 0.41 6.50 -7.22
N VAL A 262 -0.58 6.79 -8.05
CA VAL A 262 -1.97 6.43 -7.84
C VAL A 262 -2.45 5.60 -9.01
N GLU A 263 -3.20 4.55 -8.71
CA GLU A 263 -3.83 3.69 -9.70
C GLU A 263 -5.35 3.57 -9.49
N VAL A 264 -6.04 3.20 -10.56
CA VAL A 264 -7.46 2.87 -10.53
C VAL A 264 -7.57 1.35 -10.58
N ILE A 265 -8.17 0.77 -9.54
CA ILE A 265 -8.43 -0.67 -9.48
C ILE A 265 -9.87 -0.94 -9.86
N SER A 266 -10.07 -1.86 -10.79
CA SER A 266 -11.38 -2.37 -11.16
C SER A 266 -11.68 -3.64 -10.36
N SER A 267 -12.67 -3.56 -9.47
CA SER A 267 -13.27 -4.72 -8.81
C SER A 267 -14.59 -5.11 -9.50
N SER A 268 -15.14 -6.27 -9.16
CA SER A 268 -16.47 -6.70 -9.65
C SER A 268 -17.61 -5.75 -9.25
N ALA A 269 -17.41 -4.93 -8.21
CA ALA A 269 -18.43 -4.03 -7.69
C ALA A 269 -18.22 -2.56 -8.10
N ALA A 270 -16.97 -2.10 -8.23
CA ALA A 270 -16.66 -0.69 -8.52
C ALA A 270 -15.21 -0.45 -8.98
N ARG A 271 -14.98 0.71 -9.61
CA ARG A 271 -13.64 1.28 -9.85
C ARG A 271 -13.26 2.22 -8.71
N THR A 272 -12.19 1.90 -8.00
CA THR A 272 -11.68 2.67 -6.85
C THR A 272 -10.27 3.20 -7.11
N VAL A 273 -9.96 4.32 -6.49
CA VAL A 273 -8.68 5.01 -6.63
C VAL A 273 -7.86 4.84 -5.36
N GLN A 274 -6.61 4.39 -5.49
CA GLN A 274 -5.73 4.16 -4.36
C GLN A 274 -4.26 4.41 -4.72
N PHE A 275 -3.42 4.55 -3.69
CA PHE A 275 -1.98 4.51 -3.89
C PHE A 275 -1.53 3.13 -4.38
N ILE A 276 -0.51 3.11 -5.23
CA ILE A 276 0.08 1.87 -5.75
C ILE A 276 0.73 0.99 -4.67
N HIS A 277 1.02 1.57 -3.51
CA HIS A 277 1.62 0.88 -2.37
C HIS A 277 1.43 1.68 -1.07
N GLN A 278 1.33 1.00 0.07
CA GLN A 278 1.13 1.64 1.38
C GLN A 278 2.27 2.61 1.76
N SER A 279 3.53 2.29 1.41
CA SER A 279 4.66 3.20 1.69
C SER A 279 4.55 4.55 0.96
N VAL A 280 3.82 4.64 -0.15
CA VAL A 280 3.51 5.93 -0.78
C VAL A 280 2.60 6.75 0.14
N LYS A 281 1.55 6.14 0.68
CA LYS A 281 0.65 6.80 1.63
C LYS A 281 1.42 7.27 2.87
N ASP A 282 2.28 6.43 3.42
CA ASP A 282 3.09 6.73 4.60
C ASP A 282 4.02 7.94 4.35
N PHE A 283 4.71 7.95 3.21
CA PHE A 283 5.57 9.05 2.77
C PHE A 283 4.80 10.37 2.62
N PHE A 284 3.70 10.36 1.87
CA PHE A 284 2.94 11.58 1.59
C PHE A 284 2.21 12.11 2.82
N SER A 285 1.73 11.24 3.71
CA SER A 285 1.08 11.67 4.97
C SER A 285 2.07 12.45 5.86
N THR A 286 3.33 12.01 5.89
CA THR A 286 4.41 12.71 6.61
C THR A 286 4.72 14.05 5.95
N GLN A 287 4.95 14.07 4.63
CA GLN A 287 5.31 15.28 3.89
C GLN A 287 4.20 16.34 3.86
N PHE A 288 2.93 15.94 3.72
CA PHE A 288 1.81 16.88 3.77
C PHE A 288 1.60 17.44 5.17
N SER A 289 1.81 16.64 6.22
CA SER A 289 1.75 17.16 7.59
C SER A 289 2.81 18.25 7.79
N GLU A 290 4.04 18.04 7.32
CA GLU A 290 5.12 19.04 7.36
C GLU A 290 4.81 20.27 6.49
N THR A 291 4.27 20.08 5.30
CA THR A 291 3.93 21.17 4.35
C THR A 291 2.77 22.02 4.88
N ILE A 292 1.71 21.41 5.40
CA ILE A 292 0.58 22.10 6.04
C ILE A 292 1.04 22.86 7.29
N LEU A 293 1.99 22.31 8.06
CA LEU A 293 2.61 23.01 9.19
C LEU A 293 3.42 24.23 8.72
N LEU A 294 4.11 24.15 7.58
CA LEU A 294 4.85 25.26 6.99
C LEU A 294 3.92 26.34 6.43
N GLU A 295 2.81 25.96 5.78
CA GLU A 295 1.79 26.91 5.32
C GLU A 295 1.07 27.59 6.49
N ARG A 296 0.74 26.86 7.57
CA ARG A 296 0.22 27.46 8.81
C ARG A 296 1.21 28.43 9.45
N ARG A 297 2.51 28.15 9.45
CA ARG A 297 3.53 29.10 9.96
C ARG A 297 3.67 30.34 9.09
N ARG A 298 3.53 30.22 7.76
CA ARG A 298 3.48 31.37 6.85
C ARG A 298 2.26 32.26 7.10
N TYR A 299 1.09 31.65 7.33
CA TYR A 299 -0.13 32.39 7.65
C TYR A 299 -0.07 33.06 9.02
N ILE A 300 0.52 32.42 10.05
CA ILE A 300 0.66 33.03 11.38
C ILE A 300 1.75 34.14 11.37
N GLY A 301 2.82 33.99 10.59
CA GLY A 301 3.88 34.99 10.46
C GLY A 301 3.46 36.27 9.72
N GLN A 302 2.41 36.23 8.90
CA GLN A 302 1.85 37.42 8.24
C GLN A 302 0.92 38.26 9.14
N PHE A 303 0.50 37.73 10.30
CA PHE A 303 -0.30 38.47 11.28
C PHE A 303 0.54 39.13 12.40
N SER A 304 1.86 38.90 12.43
CA SER A 304 2.76 39.43 13.47
C SER A 304 3.63 40.63 13.06
N GLU A 305 3.52 41.14 11.83
CA GLU A 305 4.24 42.36 11.38
C GLU A 305 3.32 43.58 11.18
N GLY A 306 2.13 43.57 11.78
CA GLY A 306 1.15 44.65 11.71
C GLY A 306 0.66 45.13 13.07
N THR A 307 1.56 45.58 13.94
CA THR A 307 1.28 46.46 15.09
C THR A 307 2.42 47.41 15.30
#